data_AF-A0A948IS28-F1
#
_entry.id   AF-A0A948IS28-F1
#
_cell.length_a   1.000
_cell.length_b   1.000
_cell.length_c   1.000
_cell.angle_alpha   90.00
_cell.angle_beta   90.00
_cell.angle_gamma   90.00
#
_symmetry.space_group_name_H-M   'P 1'
#
loop_
_entity.id
_entity.type
_entity.pdbx_description
1 polymer ?
#
loop_
_entity_poly.entity_id
_entity_poly.type
_entity_poly.pdbx_seq_one_letter_code
_entity_poly.pdbx_strand_id
1 'polypeptide(L)'
;MSHVEPESQPAGQPIAMSLELILIPVTDVERAKRFYGSLGWRLDIDFAKDAGYRLIQFTPPGSAGSIMFGDGLTTAEPGSLQGLHLIVSDLELARADLLRRGVKVGQPFHDLGGVFHHADEALLKDGPNPERKSYASYAAFKDPDGNSWVMQEVTARLTGPPAPGDTRFTPELTAAARGA
;
A
#
# COMPACT_ATOMS: atom_id res chain seq x y z
N MET A 1 42.94 8.92 -13.52
CA MET A 1 41.49 8.65 -13.49
C MET A 1 41.34 7.15 -13.49
N SER A 2 41.15 6.54 -12.31
CA SER A 2 40.96 5.10 -12.16
C SER A 2 39.55 4.73 -12.59
N HIS A 3 39.44 4.08 -13.75
CA HIS A 3 38.23 3.43 -14.21
C HIS A 3 38.02 2.18 -13.34
N VAL A 4 36.96 2.16 -12.54
CA VAL A 4 36.54 0.96 -11.81
C VAL A 4 35.68 0.16 -12.78
N GLU A 5 36.16 -1.01 -13.20
CA GLU A 5 35.34 -1.96 -13.95
C GLU A 5 34.19 -2.45 -13.04
N PRO A 6 32.96 -2.55 -13.56
CA PRO A 6 31.86 -3.11 -12.79
C PRO A 6 32.16 -4.58 -12.45
N GLU A 7 32.14 -4.92 -11.16
CA GLU A 7 32.24 -6.31 -10.71
C GLU A 7 31.20 -7.17 -11.43
N SER A 8 31.67 -8.24 -12.07
CA SER A 8 30.82 -9.22 -12.72
C SER A 8 29.98 -9.93 -11.65
N GLN A 9 28.65 -9.85 -11.77
CA GLN A 9 27.73 -10.56 -10.89
C GLN A 9 27.99 -12.07 -10.98
N PRO A 10 28.17 -12.78 -9.86
CA PRO A 10 28.33 -14.23 -9.87
C PRO A 10 27.08 -14.89 -10.46
N ALA A 11 27.27 -15.73 -11.46
CA ALA A 11 26.19 -16.47 -12.10
C ALA A 11 25.43 -17.31 -11.06
N GLY A 12 24.11 -17.07 -10.93
CA GLY A 12 23.21 -17.87 -10.09
C GLY A 12 22.64 -17.16 -8.85
N GLN A 13 23.06 -15.93 -8.52
CA GLN A 13 22.32 -15.12 -7.55
C GLN A 13 21.18 -14.36 -8.25
N PRO A 14 19.96 -14.35 -7.68
CA PRO A 14 18.90 -13.47 -8.15
C PRO A 14 19.37 -12.02 -8.12
N ILE A 15 19.15 -11.30 -9.21
CA ILE A 15 19.39 -9.85 -9.24
C ILE A 15 18.43 -9.20 -8.24
N ALA A 16 18.96 -8.34 -7.37
CA ALA A 16 18.15 -7.61 -6.41
C ALA A 16 17.16 -6.70 -7.16
N MET A 17 15.88 -6.77 -6.79
CA MET A 17 14.79 -5.98 -7.37
C MET A 17 13.95 -5.40 -6.24
N SER A 18 13.68 -4.10 -6.31
CA SER A 18 12.84 -3.39 -5.33
C SER A 18 11.59 -2.81 -5.99
N LEU A 19 10.44 -2.94 -5.33
CA LEU A 19 9.20 -2.27 -5.73
C LEU A 19 9.09 -0.94 -4.97
N GLU A 20 9.59 0.14 -5.57
CA GLU A 20 9.79 1.42 -4.86
C GLU A 20 8.92 2.58 -5.36
N LEU A 21 8.24 2.45 -6.49
CA LEU A 21 7.49 3.56 -7.07
C LEU A 21 6.18 3.11 -7.67
N ILE A 22 5.09 3.76 -7.25
CA ILE A 22 3.75 3.55 -7.79
C ILE A 22 3.27 4.87 -8.39
N LEU A 23 2.86 4.83 -9.65
CA LEU A 23 2.24 5.98 -10.31
C LEU A 23 0.75 6.03 -9.98
N ILE A 24 0.28 7.17 -9.47
CA ILE A 24 -1.12 7.41 -9.16
C ILE A 24 -1.73 8.27 -10.28
N PRO A 25 -2.73 7.78 -11.02
CA PRO A 25 -3.40 8.58 -12.04
C PRO A 25 -4.36 9.58 -11.38
N VAL A 26 -4.15 10.87 -11.64
CA VAL A 26 -4.92 11.99 -11.04
C VAL A 26 -5.32 13.00 -12.11
N THR A 27 -6.48 13.65 -11.94
CA THR A 27 -6.95 14.73 -12.82
C THR A 27 -6.33 16.09 -12.51
N ASP A 28 -5.93 16.33 -11.25
CA ASP A 28 -5.41 17.62 -10.79
C ASP A 28 -4.24 17.40 -9.81
N VAL A 29 -3.02 17.73 -10.26
CA VAL A 29 -1.78 17.55 -9.52
C VAL A 29 -1.77 18.34 -8.21
N GLU A 30 -2.31 19.55 -8.18
CA GLU A 30 -2.33 20.39 -6.99
C GLU A 30 -3.35 19.91 -5.96
N ARG A 31 -4.52 19.45 -6.42
CA ARG A 31 -5.52 18.82 -5.56
C ARG A 31 -4.98 17.54 -4.94
N ALA A 32 -4.34 16.70 -5.73
CA ALA A 32 -3.69 15.47 -5.26
C ALA A 32 -2.58 15.77 -4.27
N LYS A 33 -1.70 16.75 -4.55
CA LYS A 33 -0.62 17.19 -3.64
C LYS A 33 -1.14 17.59 -2.28
N ARG A 34 -2.21 18.40 -2.21
CA ARG A 34 -2.82 18.79 -0.94
C ARG A 34 -3.37 17.58 -0.18
N PHE A 35 -4.04 16.66 -0.87
CA PHE A 35 -4.57 15.45 -0.26
C PHE A 35 -3.46 14.55 0.30
N TYR A 36 -2.48 14.16 -0.52
CA TYR A 36 -1.40 13.28 -0.09
C TYR A 36 -0.50 13.92 0.98
N GLY A 37 -0.28 15.24 0.92
CA GLY A 37 0.36 15.99 2.00
C GLY A 37 -0.43 15.95 3.31
N SER A 38 -1.77 15.96 3.26
CA SER A 38 -2.62 15.88 4.45
C SER A 38 -2.52 14.53 5.18
N LEU A 39 -2.09 13.47 4.50
CA LEU A 39 -1.86 12.14 5.11
C LEU A 39 -0.63 12.12 6.04
N GLY A 40 0.15 13.22 6.11
CA GLY A 40 1.38 13.28 6.88
C GLY A 40 2.56 12.57 6.21
N TRP A 41 2.47 12.32 4.90
CA TRP A 41 3.54 11.71 4.12
C TRP A 41 4.62 12.74 3.80
N ARG A 42 5.87 12.28 3.67
CA ARG A 42 6.99 13.16 3.36
C ARG A 42 6.95 13.53 1.88
N LEU A 43 6.92 14.82 1.57
CA LEU A 43 7.10 15.32 0.21
C LEU A 43 8.59 15.21 -0.15
N ASP A 44 8.93 14.34 -1.10
CA ASP A 44 10.32 14.15 -1.53
C ASP A 44 10.66 14.98 -2.75
N ILE A 45 9.75 15.07 -3.72
CA ILE A 45 9.95 15.79 -4.98
C ILE A 45 8.71 16.61 -5.30
N ASP A 46 8.91 17.88 -5.65
CA ASP A 46 7.96 18.71 -6.38
C ASP A 46 8.74 19.38 -7.52
N PHE A 47 8.62 18.82 -8.70
CA PHE A 47 9.38 19.24 -9.87
C PHE A 47 8.43 19.68 -10.97
N ALA A 48 8.65 20.89 -11.49
CA ALA A 48 7.95 21.42 -12.64
C ALA A 48 8.99 21.91 -13.67
N LYS A 49 8.83 21.50 -14.93
CA LYS A 49 9.66 21.95 -16.05
C LYS A 49 8.78 22.30 -17.23
N ASP A 50 8.96 23.52 -17.76
CA ASP A 50 8.24 24.07 -18.91
C ASP A 50 6.71 23.84 -18.87
N ALA A 51 5.98 24.16 -19.93
CA ALA A 51 4.55 23.92 -19.96
C ALA A 51 4.26 22.42 -20.19
N GLY A 52 3.61 21.76 -19.22
CA GLY A 52 3.04 20.42 -19.41
C GLY A 52 3.82 19.24 -18.82
N TYR A 53 4.88 19.47 -18.04
CA TYR A 53 5.55 18.41 -17.28
C TYR A 53 5.76 18.82 -15.82
N ARG A 54 4.97 18.22 -14.94
CA ARG A 54 5.07 18.36 -13.49
C ARG A 54 4.94 17.00 -12.83
N LEU A 55 5.75 16.75 -11.80
CA LEU A 55 5.67 15.56 -10.98
C LEU A 55 5.81 15.88 -9.51
N ILE A 56 5.09 15.12 -8.70
CA ILE A 56 5.10 15.17 -7.24
C ILE A 56 5.37 13.76 -6.73
N GLN A 57 6.28 13.62 -5.77
CA GLN A 57 6.56 12.35 -5.10
C GLN A 57 6.36 12.48 -3.59
N PHE A 58 5.65 11.50 -3.02
CA PHE A 58 5.49 11.34 -1.58
C PHE A 58 5.91 9.96 -1.11
N THR A 59 6.57 9.88 0.06
CA THR A 59 6.86 8.63 0.76
C THR A 59 5.99 8.49 2.02
N PRO A 60 5.18 7.43 2.13
CA PRO A 60 4.50 7.09 3.38
C PRO A 60 5.48 6.83 4.54
N PRO A 61 5.18 7.23 5.78
CA PRO A 61 6.04 6.96 6.93
C PRO A 61 6.39 5.48 7.08
N GLY A 62 7.67 5.17 7.22
CA GLY A 62 8.18 3.79 7.38
C GLY A 62 8.25 2.97 6.09
N SER A 63 7.79 3.49 4.95
CA SER A 63 7.91 2.83 3.65
C SER A 63 9.28 3.10 3.00
N ALA A 64 9.83 2.10 2.33
CA ALA A 64 10.93 2.30 1.37
C ALA A 64 10.40 2.72 -0.02
N GLY A 65 9.14 2.39 -0.34
CA GLY A 65 8.48 2.78 -1.58
C GLY A 65 7.72 4.11 -1.47
N SER A 66 7.59 4.78 -2.61
CA SER A 66 6.95 6.07 -2.82
C SER A 66 5.75 5.96 -3.75
N ILE A 67 4.90 6.98 -3.72
CA ILE A 67 3.99 7.29 -4.82
C ILE A 67 4.49 8.48 -5.63
N MET A 68 4.13 8.52 -6.90
CA MET A 68 4.33 9.68 -7.76
C MET A 68 3.12 9.95 -8.64
N PHE A 69 2.81 11.21 -8.85
CA PHE A 69 1.73 11.65 -9.73
C PHE A 69 2.09 12.98 -10.38
N GLY A 70 1.49 13.27 -11.53
CA GLY A 70 1.94 14.37 -12.37
C GLY A 70 1.41 14.31 -13.80
N ASP A 71 1.62 15.40 -14.52
CA ASP A 71 1.25 15.52 -15.93
C ASP A 71 2.18 14.69 -16.80
N GLY A 72 1.61 13.83 -17.65
CA GLY A 72 2.36 13.01 -18.60
C GLY A 72 3.12 11.82 -17.98
N LEU A 73 2.84 11.44 -16.72
CA LEU A 73 3.52 10.30 -16.08
C LEU A 73 2.87 8.95 -16.39
N THR A 74 1.56 8.91 -16.63
CA THR A 74 0.81 7.68 -16.89
C THR A 74 -0.32 7.93 -17.88
N THR A 75 -0.70 6.90 -18.64
CA THR A 75 -1.88 6.89 -19.51
C THR A 75 -3.08 6.22 -18.83
N ALA A 76 -2.95 5.78 -17.57
CA ALA A 76 -4.06 5.20 -16.82
C ALA A 76 -5.10 6.28 -16.50
N GLU A 77 -6.38 5.93 -16.59
CA GLU A 77 -7.48 6.84 -16.28
C GLU A 77 -7.41 7.29 -14.80
N PRO A 78 -7.60 8.59 -14.51
CA PRO A 78 -7.67 9.06 -13.13
C PRO A 78 -8.70 8.30 -12.30
N GLY A 79 -8.31 7.90 -11.09
CA GLY A 79 -9.16 7.11 -10.20
C GLY A 79 -9.19 5.60 -10.52
N SER A 80 -8.52 5.13 -11.58
CA SER A 80 -8.56 3.72 -11.99
C SER A 80 -7.78 2.78 -11.08
N LEU A 81 -6.89 3.28 -10.21
CA LEU A 81 -6.10 2.41 -9.34
C LEU A 81 -6.95 1.91 -8.17
N GLN A 82 -7.26 0.62 -8.17
CA GLN A 82 -8.05 -0.06 -7.12
C GLN A 82 -7.23 -1.17 -6.47
N GLY A 83 -7.49 -1.45 -5.19
CA GLY A 83 -6.80 -2.52 -4.45
C GLY A 83 -5.35 -2.19 -4.06
N LEU A 84 -5.00 -0.92 -3.87
CA LEU A 84 -3.66 -0.54 -3.42
C LEU A 84 -3.53 -0.71 -1.91
N HIS A 85 -2.64 -1.61 -1.46
CA HIS A 85 -2.48 -1.93 -0.04
C HIS A 85 -1.44 -1.05 0.65
N LEU A 86 -1.86 -0.36 1.71
CA LEU A 86 -1.00 0.35 2.64
C LEU A 86 -0.87 -0.48 3.92
N ILE A 87 0.33 -0.99 4.21
CA ILE A 87 0.53 -1.85 5.37
C ILE A 87 0.72 -1.02 6.63
N VAL A 88 -0.05 -1.36 7.67
CA VAL A 88 0.01 -0.73 8.99
C VAL A 88 0.19 -1.80 10.07
N SER A 89 0.86 -1.46 11.16
CA SER A 89 1.03 -2.36 12.31
C SER A 89 -0.15 -2.34 13.28
N ASP A 90 -0.92 -1.25 13.27
CA ASP A 90 -2.14 -1.06 14.06
C ASP A 90 -3.15 -0.29 13.21
N LEU A 91 -4.21 -0.97 12.80
CA LEU A 91 -5.24 -0.42 11.92
C LEU A 91 -6.04 0.69 12.58
N GLU A 92 -6.38 0.52 13.85
CA GLU A 92 -7.24 1.46 14.57
C GLU A 92 -6.50 2.76 14.85
N LEU A 93 -5.23 2.67 15.26
CA LEU A 93 -4.38 3.82 15.45
C LEU A 93 -4.14 4.58 14.13
N ALA A 94 -3.82 3.87 13.04
CA ALA A 94 -3.62 4.47 11.73
C ALA A 94 -4.90 5.17 11.23
N ARG A 95 -6.06 4.51 11.38
CA ARG A 95 -7.36 5.08 11.03
C ARG A 95 -7.67 6.32 11.87
N ALA A 96 -7.45 6.28 13.18
CA ALA A 96 -7.68 7.41 14.07
C ALA A 96 -6.80 8.62 13.69
N ASP A 97 -5.53 8.38 13.33
CA ASP A 97 -4.63 9.44 12.87
C ASP A 97 -5.11 10.11 11.58
N LEU A 98 -5.53 9.31 10.58
CA LEU A 98 -6.07 9.83 9.32
C LEU A 98 -7.38 10.60 9.52
N LEU A 99 -8.30 10.08 10.33
CA LEU A 99 -9.55 10.78 10.68
C LEU A 99 -9.29 12.13 11.36
N ARG A 100 -8.33 12.17 12.29
CA ARG A 100 -7.90 13.41 12.97
C ARG A 100 -7.33 14.44 12.00
N ARG A 101 -6.76 14.01 10.89
CA ARG A 101 -6.27 14.87 9.79
C ARG A 101 -7.37 15.27 8.79
N GLY A 102 -8.60 14.83 9.01
CA GLY A 102 -9.75 15.14 8.14
C GLY A 102 -9.92 14.22 6.94
N VAL A 103 -9.18 13.11 6.88
CA VAL A 103 -9.29 12.11 5.81
C VAL A 103 -10.50 11.22 6.09
N LYS A 104 -11.36 11.01 5.08
CA LYS A 104 -12.50 10.10 5.19
C LYS A 104 -12.02 8.66 5.06
N VAL A 105 -12.11 7.90 6.16
CA VAL A 105 -11.76 6.48 6.19
C VAL A 105 -12.98 5.67 6.60
N GLY A 106 -13.27 4.61 5.84
CA GLY A 106 -14.34 3.65 6.12
C GLY A 106 -14.17 2.98 7.48
N GLN A 107 -15.23 2.32 7.96
CA GLN A 107 -15.11 1.51 9.18
C GLN A 107 -14.18 0.33 8.94
N PRO A 108 -13.48 -0.16 9.99
CA PRO A 108 -12.75 -1.41 9.88
C PRO A 108 -13.66 -2.55 9.46
N PHE A 109 -13.10 -3.50 8.71
CA PHE A 109 -13.77 -4.72 8.30
C PHE A 109 -12.78 -5.89 8.26
N HIS A 110 -13.31 -7.10 8.21
CA HIS A 110 -12.55 -8.33 7.96
C HIS A 110 -13.34 -9.26 7.06
N ASP A 111 -12.66 -10.23 6.48
CA ASP A 111 -13.24 -11.23 5.59
C ASP A 111 -13.35 -12.59 6.28
N LEU A 112 -14.51 -13.25 6.15
CA LEU A 112 -14.75 -14.56 6.74
C LEU A 112 -14.00 -15.71 6.05
N GLY A 113 -13.58 -15.53 4.80
CA GLY A 113 -12.77 -16.50 4.06
C GLY A 113 -11.31 -16.54 4.51
N GLY A 114 -10.87 -15.59 5.35
CA GLY A 114 -9.63 -15.69 6.14
C GLY A 114 -8.30 -15.61 5.39
N VAL A 115 -8.24 -15.87 4.08
CA VAL A 115 -7.00 -15.79 3.28
C VAL A 115 -6.69 -14.35 2.88
N PHE A 116 -7.68 -13.67 2.30
CA PHE A 116 -7.63 -12.29 1.84
C PHE A 116 -9.07 -11.78 1.67
N HIS A 117 -9.27 -10.46 1.65
CA HIS A 117 -10.62 -9.92 1.47
C HIS A 117 -11.13 -10.08 0.04
N HIS A 118 -12.41 -10.45 -0.11
CA HIS A 118 -13.06 -10.58 -1.39
C HIS A 118 -13.49 -9.21 -1.92
N ALA A 119 -13.28 -9.00 -3.22
CA ALA A 119 -13.64 -7.74 -3.88
C ALA A 119 -15.16 -7.57 -4.10
N ASP A 120 -15.92 -8.65 -4.13
CA ASP A 120 -17.39 -8.65 -4.27
C ASP A 120 -18.14 -8.39 -2.96
N GLU A 121 -17.38 -8.15 -1.89
CA GLU A 121 -17.85 -7.82 -0.54
C GLU A 121 -18.71 -8.90 0.14
N ALA A 122 -18.93 -10.06 -0.51
CA ALA A 122 -19.91 -11.05 -0.07
C ALA A 122 -19.61 -11.65 1.31
N LEU A 123 -18.33 -11.70 1.68
CA LEU A 123 -17.84 -12.27 2.94
C LEU A 123 -17.30 -11.22 3.91
N LEU A 124 -17.47 -9.93 3.62
CA LEU A 124 -17.02 -8.87 4.52
C LEU A 124 -17.94 -8.77 5.74
N LYS A 125 -17.31 -8.53 6.89
CA LYS A 125 -17.96 -8.27 8.17
C LYS A 125 -17.41 -7.01 8.79
N ASP A 126 -18.30 -6.29 9.46
CA ASP A 126 -17.97 -5.07 10.19
C ASP A 126 -17.00 -5.37 11.35
N GLY A 127 -16.07 -4.44 11.56
CA GLY A 127 -15.05 -4.51 12.60
C GLY A 127 -13.77 -5.22 12.16
N PRO A 128 -12.66 -5.04 12.90
CA PRO A 128 -11.43 -5.78 12.66
C PRO A 128 -11.65 -7.28 12.88
N ASN A 129 -10.73 -8.12 12.39
CA ASN A 129 -10.74 -9.54 12.71
C ASN A 129 -10.77 -9.72 14.25
N PRO A 130 -11.72 -10.47 14.82
CA PRO A 130 -11.89 -10.55 16.28
C PRO A 130 -10.67 -11.06 17.03
N GLU A 131 -9.86 -11.91 16.39
CA GLU A 131 -8.63 -12.46 16.95
C GLU A 131 -7.38 -11.65 16.57
N ARG A 132 -7.56 -10.54 15.84
CA ARG A 132 -6.49 -9.66 15.32
C ARG A 132 -5.36 -10.45 14.65
N LYS A 133 -5.73 -11.47 13.85
CA LYS A 133 -4.76 -12.21 13.04
C LYS A 133 -4.06 -11.25 12.07
N SER A 134 -2.75 -11.44 11.89
CA SER A 134 -1.97 -10.71 10.89
C SER A 134 -2.61 -10.93 9.51
N TYR A 135 -2.64 -9.88 8.69
CA TYR A 135 -3.28 -9.80 7.37
C TYR A 135 -4.81 -9.77 7.34
N ALA A 136 -5.53 -9.93 8.46
CA ALA A 136 -6.96 -10.19 8.45
C ALA A 136 -7.88 -8.98 8.74
N SER A 137 -7.32 -7.82 9.07
CA SER A 137 -8.09 -6.60 9.37
C SER A 137 -7.79 -5.51 8.33
N TYR A 138 -8.83 -4.82 7.88
CA TYR A 138 -8.75 -3.84 6.80
C TYR A 138 -9.57 -2.58 7.09
N ALA A 139 -9.18 -1.46 6.49
CA ALA A 139 -10.02 -0.28 6.34
C ALA A 139 -9.66 0.45 5.05
N ALA A 140 -10.64 1.03 4.37
CA ALA A 140 -10.42 1.65 3.07
C ALA A 140 -10.63 3.18 3.10
N PHE A 141 -9.91 3.88 2.24
CA PHE A 141 -10.17 5.28 1.90
C PHE A 141 -9.90 5.52 0.41
N LYS A 142 -10.37 6.66 -0.10
CA LYS A 142 -10.15 7.07 -1.49
C LYS A 142 -9.47 8.43 -1.53
N ASP A 143 -8.64 8.62 -2.55
CA ASP A 143 -8.13 9.94 -2.90
C ASP A 143 -9.23 10.79 -3.61
N PRO A 144 -8.96 12.06 -3.96
CA PRO A 144 -9.92 12.93 -4.61
C PRO A 144 -10.38 12.47 -6.00
N ASP A 145 -9.63 11.59 -6.65
CA ASP A 145 -9.89 11.07 -7.99
C ASP A 145 -10.61 9.70 -7.95
N GLY A 146 -10.65 9.06 -6.78
CA GLY A 146 -11.31 7.77 -6.56
C GLY A 146 -10.35 6.58 -6.51
N ASN A 147 -9.03 6.81 -6.59
CA ASN A 147 -8.03 5.76 -6.40
C ASN A 147 -8.19 5.20 -4.99
N SER A 148 -8.29 3.87 -4.89
CA SER A 148 -8.66 3.20 -3.65
C SER A 148 -7.46 2.65 -2.92
N TRP A 149 -7.36 3.03 -1.64
CA TRP A 149 -6.36 2.57 -0.70
C TRP A 149 -7.01 1.65 0.32
N VAL A 150 -6.39 0.50 0.55
CA VAL A 150 -6.76 -0.44 1.60
C VAL A 150 -5.64 -0.46 2.63
N MET A 151 -5.89 0.07 3.82
CA MET A 151 -5.03 -0.18 4.96
C MET A 151 -5.22 -1.64 5.38
N GLN A 152 -4.12 -2.39 5.44
CA GLN A 152 -4.12 -3.78 5.91
C GLN A 152 -3.23 -3.90 7.14
N GLU A 153 -3.79 -4.46 8.21
CA GLU A 153 -3.04 -4.73 9.43
C GLU A 153 -2.11 -5.94 9.24
N VAL A 154 -0.82 -5.73 9.44
CA VAL A 154 0.19 -6.80 9.41
C VAL A 154 1.10 -6.66 10.62
N THR A 155 0.92 -7.56 11.58
CA THR A 155 1.72 -7.63 12.83
C THR A 155 2.85 -8.65 12.73
N ALA A 156 2.76 -9.58 11.78
CA ALA A 156 3.80 -10.55 11.44
C ALA A 156 3.81 -10.80 9.93
N ARG A 157 5.00 -10.74 9.29
CA ARG A 157 5.15 -11.03 7.87
C ARG A 157 5.13 -12.53 7.62
N LEU A 158 4.40 -12.92 6.57
CA LEU A 158 4.40 -14.28 6.05
C LEU A 158 5.54 -14.44 5.05
N THR A 159 6.65 -15.06 5.47
CA THR A 159 7.85 -15.28 4.64
C THR A 159 8.01 -16.75 4.27
N GLY A 160 6.89 -17.40 3.94
CA GLY A 160 6.78 -18.84 3.72
C GLY A 160 5.70 -19.48 4.61
N PRO A 161 5.55 -20.82 4.56
CA PRO A 161 4.54 -21.51 5.34
C PRO A 161 4.74 -21.28 6.85
N PRO A 162 3.68 -20.92 7.61
CA PRO A 162 3.79 -20.74 9.06
C PRO A 162 4.23 -22.04 9.76
N ALA A 163 5.02 -21.91 10.82
CA ALA A 163 5.42 -23.04 11.65
C ALA A 163 4.18 -23.76 12.24
N PRO A 164 4.27 -25.06 12.54
CA PRO A 164 3.20 -25.76 13.25
C PRO A 164 2.84 -25.05 14.56
N GLY A 165 1.55 -24.77 14.76
CA GLY A 165 1.05 -24.08 15.95
C GLY A 165 1.20 -22.55 15.95
N ASP A 166 1.67 -21.92 14.86
CA ASP A 166 1.69 -20.46 14.76
C ASP A 166 0.26 -19.90 14.66
N THR A 167 -0.17 -19.21 15.71
CA THR A 167 -1.53 -18.67 15.84
C THR A 167 -1.68 -17.23 15.37
N ARG A 168 -0.60 -16.61 14.85
CA ARG A 168 -0.60 -15.21 14.39
C ARG A 168 -1.38 -15.02 13.09
N PHE A 169 -1.56 -16.08 12.31
CA PHE A 169 -2.27 -16.07 11.03
C PHE A 169 -3.61 -16.78 11.16
N THR A 170 -4.54 -16.50 10.24
CA THR A 170 -5.78 -17.27 10.15
C THR A 170 -5.49 -18.73 9.76
N PRO A 171 -6.34 -19.68 10.15
CA PRO A 171 -6.24 -21.06 9.69
C PRO A 171 -6.25 -21.17 8.16
N GLU A 172 -7.07 -20.36 7.50
CA GLU A 172 -7.25 -20.37 6.04
C GLU A 172 -5.98 -19.87 5.34
N LEU A 173 -5.37 -18.77 5.81
CA LEU A 173 -4.10 -18.27 5.26
C LEU A 173 -2.96 -19.27 5.50
N THR A 174 -2.95 -19.92 6.67
CA THR A 174 -1.95 -20.95 7.00
C THR A 174 -2.07 -22.17 6.08
N ALA A 175 -3.30 -22.63 5.81
CA ALA A 175 -3.56 -23.72 4.87
C ALA A 175 -3.14 -23.33 3.44
N ALA A 176 -3.53 -22.13 2.98
CA ALA A 176 -3.16 -21.63 1.66
C ALA A 176 -1.63 -21.52 1.48
N ALA A 177 -0.92 -21.03 2.50
CA ALA A 177 0.54 -20.87 2.45
C ALA A 177 1.30 -22.20 2.42
N ARG A 178 0.70 -23.28 2.93
CA ARG A 178 1.30 -24.63 2.91
C ARG A 178 1.12 -25.35 1.58
N GLY A 179 0.26 -24.82 0.69
CA GLY A 179 -0.24 -25.56 -0.46
C GLY A 179 -1.23 -26.62 0.03
N ALA A 180 -2.49 -26.50 -0.41
CA ALA A 180 -3.58 -27.41 -0.04
C ALA A 180 -3.20 -28.89 -0.23
#